data_AF-A0A9W3BM45-F1
#
_entry.id   AF-A0A9W3BM45-F1
#
_cell.length_a   1.000
_cell.length_b   1.000
_cell.length_c   1.000
_cell.angle_alpha   90.00
_cell.angle_beta   90.00
_cell.angle_gamma   90.00
#
_symmetry.space_group_name_H-M   'P 1'
#
loop_
_entity.id
_entity.type
_entity.pdbx_description
1 polymer ?
#
loop_
_entity_poly.entity_id
_entity_poly.type
_entity_poly.pdbx_seq_one_letter_code
_entity_poly.pdbx_strand_id
1 'polypeptide(L)'
;MRFCLAAVVLVFGLVRGDQLCQPDGSGVRRYNGKPCASTTRYDDGHRGSCGCGPPGGDTPFAWNLNSLTVAASQKYFDDGGDKTWCGQNCGKCVKLTPTGGFVPGLGRAPSNLNPQIFLVTNDCPVQGNEEWCGQRGKPGSSQVNSHGYEVHFDLQNHNGQVVNNLNWDNIETTWEEVGCPGDLANNYRQCECH
;
A
#
# COMPACT_ATOMS: atom_id res chain seq x y z
N MET A 1 -44.04 47.73 8.36
CA MET A 1 -43.18 46.90 7.50
C MET A 1 -42.26 46.07 8.39
N ARG A 2 -42.54 44.78 8.57
CA ARG A 2 -41.71 43.86 9.37
C ARG A 2 -40.76 43.14 8.42
N PHE A 3 -39.47 43.47 8.48
CA PHE A 3 -38.42 42.74 7.78
C PHE A 3 -38.10 41.48 8.59
N CYS A 4 -38.54 40.31 8.12
CA CYS A 4 -38.02 39.03 8.57
C CYS A 4 -36.65 38.82 7.93
N LEU A 5 -35.58 38.94 8.73
CA LEU A 5 -34.27 38.41 8.36
C LEU A 5 -34.34 36.88 8.40
N ALA A 6 -34.32 36.23 7.24
CA ALA A 6 -34.09 34.80 7.15
C ALA A 6 -32.59 34.54 7.38
N ALA A 7 -32.25 33.97 8.53
CA ALA A 7 -30.90 33.50 8.81
C ALA A 7 -30.64 32.24 7.98
N VAL A 8 -29.81 32.36 6.94
CA VAL A 8 -29.31 31.21 6.19
C VAL A 8 -28.22 30.55 7.04
N VAL A 9 -28.56 29.41 7.65
CA VAL A 9 -27.59 28.56 8.33
C VAL A 9 -26.84 27.77 7.27
N LEU A 10 -25.63 28.24 6.92
CA LEU A 10 -24.66 27.45 6.16
C LEU A 10 -24.14 26.34 7.06
N VAL A 11 -24.70 25.15 6.92
CA VAL A 11 -24.13 23.92 7.47
C VAL A 11 -22.87 23.63 6.65
N PHE A 12 -21.71 24.08 7.13
CA PHE A 12 -20.44 23.54 6.68
C PHE A 12 -20.38 22.09 7.13
N GLY A 13 -20.78 21.17 6.25
CA GLY A 13 -20.50 19.76 6.45
C GLY A 13 -18.99 19.60 6.58
N LEU A 14 -18.52 19.30 7.79
CA LEU A 14 -17.20 18.73 8.00
C LEU A 14 -17.18 17.44 7.18
N VAL A 15 -16.56 17.49 5.99
CA VAL A 15 -16.22 16.29 5.23
C VAL A 15 -15.27 15.51 6.13
N ARG A 16 -15.80 14.53 6.87
CA ARG A 16 -14.97 13.58 7.59
C ARG A 16 -14.13 12.88 6.52
N GLY A 17 -12.82 13.01 6.63
CA GLY A 17 -11.87 12.30 5.78
C GLY A 17 -11.96 10.82 6.12
N ASP A 18 -12.92 10.14 5.47
CA ASP A 18 -13.26 8.75 5.70
C ASP A 18 -12.59 7.85 4.64
N GLN A 19 -12.57 6.55 4.92
CA GLN A 19 -12.30 5.52 3.92
C GLN A 19 -13.36 5.62 2.82
N LEU A 20 -12.95 5.86 1.57
CA LEU A 20 -13.88 6.06 0.45
C LEU A 20 -14.27 4.72 -0.18
N CYS A 21 -13.41 3.71 -0.10
CA CYS A 21 -13.73 2.38 -0.55
C CYS A 21 -14.80 1.74 0.33
N GLN A 22 -15.90 1.30 -0.28
CA GLN A 22 -17.01 0.68 0.43
C GLN A 22 -16.84 -0.84 0.44
N PRO A 23 -17.14 -1.53 1.55
CA PRO A 23 -17.18 -2.99 1.58
C PRO A 23 -18.22 -3.51 0.57
N ASP A 24 -17.84 -4.51 -0.22
CA ASP A 24 -18.78 -5.25 -1.07
C ASP A 24 -19.51 -6.36 -0.27
N GLY A 25 -20.30 -7.20 -0.94
CA GLY A 25 -21.04 -8.29 -0.31
C GLY A 25 -20.18 -9.36 0.37
N SER A 26 -18.87 -9.38 0.11
CA SER A 26 -17.89 -10.26 0.74
C SER A 26 -17.11 -9.58 1.88
N GLY A 27 -17.34 -8.28 2.12
CA GLY A 27 -16.62 -7.48 3.09
C GLY A 27 -15.33 -6.84 2.57
N VAL A 28 -14.97 -7.06 1.30
CA VAL A 28 -13.77 -6.47 0.68
C VAL A 28 -14.06 -5.03 0.26
N ARG A 29 -13.23 -4.09 0.69
CA ARG A 29 -13.35 -2.69 0.26
C ARG A 29 -13.03 -2.50 -1.22
N ARG A 30 -13.95 -1.86 -1.95
CA ARG A 30 -13.83 -1.53 -3.37
C ARG A 30 -14.18 -0.08 -3.64
N TYR A 31 -13.60 0.48 -4.70
CA TYR A 31 -13.91 1.81 -5.20
C TYR A 31 -14.14 1.74 -6.71
N ASN A 32 -15.37 2.07 -7.14
CA ASN A 32 -15.81 1.94 -8.53
C ASN A 32 -15.51 0.55 -9.13
N GLY A 33 -15.80 -0.51 -8.36
CA GLY A 33 -15.58 -1.91 -8.75
C GLY A 33 -14.13 -2.42 -8.61
N LYS A 34 -13.15 -1.52 -8.45
CA LYS A 34 -11.75 -1.91 -8.26
C LYS A 34 -11.47 -2.29 -6.80
N PRO A 35 -10.66 -3.33 -6.54
CA PRO A 35 -10.24 -3.65 -5.18
C PRO A 35 -9.37 -2.53 -4.62
N CYS A 36 -9.51 -2.29 -3.33
CA CYS A 36 -8.71 -1.31 -2.61
C CYS A 36 -7.63 -1.97 -1.75
N ALA A 37 -6.53 -1.25 -1.57
CA ALA A 37 -5.44 -1.59 -0.68
C ALA A 37 -5.24 -0.48 0.35
N SER A 38 -4.84 -0.89 1.55
CA SER A 38 -4.28 0.04 2.54
C SER A 38 -2.78 0.16 2.32
N THR A 39 -2.23 1.32 2.71
CA THR A 39 -0.79 1.56 2.70
C THR A 39 -0.31 2.02 4.06
N THR A 40 0.91 1.63 4.41
CA THR A 40 1.70 2.24 5.47
C THR A 40 3.07 2.62 4.90
N ARG A 41 4.00 3.04 5.76
CA ARG A 41 5.38 3.31 5.39
C ARG A 41 6.30 2.65 6.40
N TYR A 42 7.43 2.15 5.92
CA TYR A 42 8.47 1.59 6.76
C TYR A 42 9.85 2.09 6.35
N ASP A 43 10.78 1.94 7.28
CA ASP A 43 12.20 2.08 7.08
C ASP A 43 12.90 1.16 8.09
N ASP A 44 13.41 0.03 7.62
CA ASP A 44 14.10 -0.96 8.43
C ASP A 44 15.58 -1.14 8.05
N GLY A 45 16.01 -0.57 6.92
CA GLY A 45 17.36 -0.69 6.39
C GLY A 45 17.79 -2.10 5.96
N HIS A 46 16.87 -3.08 5.91
CA HIS A 46 17.19 -4.49 5.65
C HIS A 46 17.29 -4.81 4.16
N ARG A 47 17.95 -5.93 3.84
CA ARG A 47 18.07 -6.44 2.45
C ARG A 47 16.71 -6.78 1.83
N GLY A 48 15.75 -7.14 2.66
CA GLY A 48 14.40 -7.53 2.28
C GLY A 48 14.31 -8.95 1.74
N SER A 49 13.10 -9.49 1.80
CA SER A 49 12.78 -10.91 1.59
C SER A 49 12.81 -11.38 0.14
N CYS A 50 13.04 -10.49 -0.82
CA CYS A 50 13.37 -10.84 -2.20
C CYS A 50 14.88 -10.86 -2.48
N GLY A 51 15.72 -10.66 -1.45
CA GLY A 51 17.17 -10.75 -1.57
C GLY A 51 17.80 -9.65 -2.43
N CYS A 52 17.23 -8.44 -2.40
CA CYS A 52 17.67 -7.30 -3.19
C CYS A 52 18.87 -6.57 -2.56
N GLY A 53 19.97 -7.31 -2.46
CA GLY A 53 21.28 -6.88 -1.94
C GLY A 53 22.33 -7.96 -2.17
N PRO A 54 23.62 -7.71 -1.83
CA PRO A 54 24.68 -8.71 -1.98
C PRO A 54 24.36 -10.03 -1.25
N PRO A 55 24.71 -11.19 -1.84
CA PRO A 55 24.45 -12.49 -1.21
C PRO A 55 25.13 -12.65 0.16
N GLY A 56 24.47 -13.38 1.07
CA GLY A 56 25.05 -13.76 2.37
C GLY A 56 25.12 -12.65 3.42
N GLY A 57 24.55 -11.47 3.14
CA GLY A 57 24.44 -10.36 4.10
C GLY A 57 23.03 -9.77 4.15
N ASP A 58 22.86 -8.78 5.02
CA ASP A 58 21.61 -8.03 5.23
C ASP A 58 21.71 -6.57 4.74
N THR A 59 22.68 -6.32 3.85
CA THR A 59 22.83 -5.00 3.23
C THR A 59 21.97 -4.91 1.97
N PRO A 60 21.01 -3.99 1.86
CA PRO A 60 20.25 -3.77 0.63
C PRO A 60 21.13 -3.13 -0.45
N PHE A 61 20.79 -3.36 -1.71
CA PHE A 61 21.27 -2.46 -2.77
C PHE A 61 20.72 -1.06 -2.54
N ALA A 62 21.51 -0.02 -2.85
CA ALA A 62 21.09 1.36 -2.66
C ALA A 62 19.74 1.67 -3.36
N TRP A 63 19.51 1.11 -4.56
CA TRP A 63 18.25 1.31 -5.26
C TRP A 63 17.05 0.76 -4.48
N ASN A 64 17.20 -0.30 -3.69
CA ASN A 64 16.08 -0.92 -2.96
C ASN A 64 15.55 0.00 -1.84
N LEU A 65 16.43 0.85 -1.29
CA LEU A 65 16.07 1.87 -0.31
C LEU A 65 15.58 3.19 -0.95
N ASN A 66 15.94 3.44 -2.21
CA ASN A 66 15.75 4.75 -2.86
C ASN A 66 14.60 4.76 -3.88
N SER A 67 14.29 3.61 -4.47
CA SER A 67 13.21 3.45 -5.46
C SER A 67 11.84 3.31 -4.80
N LEU A 68 10.79 3.32 -5.62
CA LEU A 68 9.44 2.97 -5.18
C LEU A 68 9.33 1.45 -5.06
N THR A 69 9.65 0.95 -3.86
CA THR A 69 9.57 -0.46 -3.49
C THR A 69 8.59 -0.67 -2.34
N VAL A 70 8.13 -1.90 -2.16
CA VAL A 70 7.09 -2.24 -1.18
C VAL A 70 7.37 -3.57 -0.50
N ALA A 71 7.04 -3.63 0.79
CA ALA A 71 6.83 -4.87 1.54
C ALA A 71 5.33 -5.23 1.47
N ALA A 72 4.99 -6.30 0.77
CA ALA A 72 3.58 -6.67 0.59
C ALA A 72 3.10 -7.61 1.70
N SER A 73 1.83 -7.50 2.12
CA SER A 73 1.24 -8.41 3.11
C SER A 73 1.49 -9.87 2.74
N GLN A 74 1.93 -10.68 3.71
CA GLN A 74 2.44 -12.04 3.53
C GLN A 74 1.64 -12.90 2.55
N LYS A 75 0.31 -12.88 2.64
CA LYS A 75 -0.56 -13.69 1.77
C LYS A 75 -0.60 -13.22 0.32
N TYR A 76 -0.36 -11.95 0.05
CA TYR A 76 -0.09 -11.49 -1.31
C TYR A 76 1.35 -11.82 -1.71
N PHE A 77 2.34 -11.56 -0.85
CA PHE A 77 3.76 -11.78 -1.13
C PHE A 77 4.07 -13.20 -1.65
N ASP A 78 3.44 -14.23 -1.07
CA ASP A 78 3.65 -15.64 -1.45
C ASP A 78 2.42 -16.30 -2.10
N ASP A 79 1.55 -15.52 -2.78
CA ASP A 79 0.36 -16.02 -3.49
C ASP A 79 -0.49 -17.01 -2.66
N GLY A 80 -0.75 -16.66 -1.40
CA GLY A 80 -1.54 -17.43 -0.43
C GLY A 80 -0.73 -18.33 0.50
N GLY A 81 0.56 -18.53 0.20
CA GLY A 81 1.51 -19.25 1.04
C GLY A 81 1.94 -18.47 2.29
N ASP A 82 3.02 -18.93 2.92
CA ASP A 82 3.57 -18.39 4.17
C ASP A 82 5.08 -18.14 4.09
N LYS A 83 5.69 -18.25 2.90
CA LYS A 83 7.12 -17.93 2.76
C LYS A 83 7.35 -16.46 3.09
N THR A 84 8.41 -16.22 3.85
CA THR A 84 8.97 -14.89 4.12
C THR A 84 10.31 -14.70 3.41
N TRP A 85 10.59 -15.53 2.39
CA TRP A 85 11.80 -15.44 1.57
C TRP A 85 11.51 -15.99 0.17
N CYS A 86 11.89 -15.24 -0.87
CA CYS A 86 11.59 -15.53 -2.27
C CYS A 86 10.12 -15.95 -2.49
N GLY A 87 9.20 -15.13 -2.00
CA GLY A 87 7.76 -15.30 -2.23
C GLY A 87 7.43 -15.25 -3.72
N GLN A 88 6.34 -15.91 -4.10
CA GLN A 88 5.92 -16.02 -5.51
C GLN A 88 5.71 -14.66 -6.22
N ASN A 89 5.40 -13.60 -5.46
CA ASN A 89 5.18 -12.26 -6.00
C ASN A 89 6.38 -11.31 -5.83
N CYS A 90 7.55 -11.81 -5.43
CA CYS A 90 8.79 -11.05 -5.57
C CYS A 90 8.99 -10.60 -7.02
N GLY A 91 9.36 -9.33 -7.20
CA GLY A 91 9.59 -8.75 -8.53
C GLY A 91 8.34 -8.35 -9.30
N LYS A 92 7.13 -8.57 -8.77
CA LYS A 92 5.90 -8.01 -9.33
C LYS A 92 5.84 -6.51 -9.09
N CYS A 93 5.17 -5.81 -10.00
CA CYS A 93 4.87 -4.40 -9.83
C CYS A 93 3.37 -4.17 -9.64
N VAL A 94 3.04 -3.33 -8.66
CA VAL A 94 1.68 -2.92 -8.36
C VAL A 94 1.53 -1.43 -8.62
N LYS A 95 0.46 -1.06 -9.32
CA LYS A 95 0.08 0.32 -9.51
C LYS A 95 -0.92 0.70 -8.44
N LEU A 96 -0.56 1.69 -7.62
CA LEU A 96 -1.39 2.23 -6.56
C LEU A 96 -1.95 3.58 -7.02
N THR A 97 -3.28 3.69 -7.06
CA THR A 97 -3.96 4.94 -7.41
C THR A 97 -4.71 5.44 -6.19
N PRO A 98 -4.33 6.59 -5.60
CA PRO A 98 -5.03 7.13 -4.44
C PRO A 98 -6.51 7.36 -4.71
N THR A 99 -7.37 7.02 -3.75
CA THR A 99 -8.81 7.33 -3.84
C THR A 99 -9.12 8.74 -3.34
N GLY A 100 -8.24 9.29 -2.49
CA GLY A 100 -8.49 10.47 -1.67
C GLY A 100 -8.84 10.11 -0.21
N GLY A 101 -9.16 8.85 0.05
CA GLY A 101 -9.47 8.34 1.39
C GLY A 101 -8.23 7.98 2.19
N PHE A 102 -8.46 7.70 3.48
CA PHE A 102 -7.48 7.19 4.44
C PHE A 102 -8.24 6.58 5.61
N VAL A 103 -7.55 5.82 6.48
CA VAL A 103 -8.15 5.32 7.73
C VAL A 103 -8.16 6.45 8.77
N PRO A 104 -9.32 6.86 9.34
CA PRO A 104 -9.39 7.98 10.26
C PRO A 104 -8.43 7.86 11.45
N GLY A 105 -7.64 8.89 11.69
CA GLY A 105 -6.65 8.94 12.77
C GLY A 105 -5.34 8.20 12.49
N LEU A 106 -5.26 7.45 11.38
CA LEU A 106 -4.09 6.64 11.01
C LEU A 106 -3.50 7.04 9.65
N GLY A 107 -3.93 8.17 9.07
CA GLY A 107 -3.42 8.69 7.81
C GLY A 107 -4.01 10.06 7.46
N ARG A 108 -3.76 10.51 6.23
CA ARG A 108 -4.25 11.78 5.69
C ARG A 108 -4.54 11.68 4.20
N ALA A 109 -5.49 12.46 3.72
CA ALA A 109 -5.75 12.60 2.29
C ALA A 109 -4.49 13.06 1.54
N PRO A 110 -4.20 12.47 0.36
CA PRO A 110 -3.07 12.88 -0.47
C PRO A 110 -3.30 14.25 -1.11
N SER A 111 -2.23 14.93 -1.52
CA SER A 111 -2.30 16.22 -2.22
C SER A 111 -2.83 16.11 -3.66
N ASN A 112 -2.74 14.93 -4.28
CA ASN A 112 -3.21 14.62 -5.62
C ASN A 112 -3.51 13.11 -5.75
N LEU A 113 -4.13 12.70 -6.85
CA LEU A 113 -4.53 11.31 -7.10
C LEU A 113 -3.68 10.64 -8.19
N ASN A 114 -2.46 11.13 -8.44
CA ASN A 114 -1.60 10.55 -9.47
C ASN A 114 -1.16 9.13 -9.07
N PRO A 115 -1.28 8.15 -9.96
CA PRO A 115 -0.87 6.78 -9.66
C PRO A 115 0.65 6.65 -9.61
N GLN A 116 1.13 5.72 -8.80
CA GLN A 116 2.54 5.34 -8.73
C GLN A 116 2.68 3.82 -8.84
N ILE A 117 3.82 3.36 -9.37
CA ILE A 117 4.11 1.94 -9.53
C ILE A 117 5.22 1.55 -8.55
N PHE A 118 4.97 0.53 -7.74
CA PHE A 118 5.90 0.00 -6.75
C PHE A 118 6.32 -1.41 -7.11
N LEU A 119 7.60 -1.73 -6.90
CA LEU A 119 8.16 -3.07 -7.04
C LEU A 119 8.11 -3.81 -5.70
N VAL A 120 7.60 -5.05 -5.70
CA VAL A 120 7.61 -5.93 -4.52
C VAL A 120 9.02 -6.45 -4.29
N THR A 121 9.66 -6.04 -3.20
CA THR A 121 11.03 -6.44 -2.84
C THR A 121 11.18 -6.99 -1.43
N ASN A 122 10.10 -6.95 -0.64
CA ASN A 122 10.08 -7.43 0.74
C ASN A 122 8.71 -7.99 1.12
N ASP A 123 8.62 -8.65 2.27
CA ASP A 123 7.36 -9.11 2.87
C ASP A 123 6.99 -8.27 4.10
N CYS A 124 5.70 -8.05 4.28
CA CYS A 124 5.14 -7.60 5.55
C CYS A 124 4.49 -8.81 6.23
N PRO A 125 5.18 -9.46 7.19
CA PRO A 125 4.70 -10.69 7.81
C PRO A 125 3.48 -10.42 8.68
N VAL A 126 2.59 -11.41 8.81
CA VAL A 126 1.43 -11.28 9.70
C VAL A 126 1.86 -11.02 11.15
N GLN A 127 2.90 -11.73 11.62
CA GLN A 127 3.40 -11.59 12.98
C GLN A 127 3.99 -10.20 13.20
N GLY A 128 3.46 -9.48 14.19
CA GLY A 128 3.89 -8.12 14.53
C GLY A 128 3.25 -7.02 13.68
N ASN A 129 2.52 -7.37 12.61
CA ASN A 129 1.80 -6.42 11.74
C ASN A 129 0.32 -6.82 11.57
N GLU A 130 -0.28 -7.42 12.60
CA GLU A 130 -1.60 -8.04 12.54
C GLU A 130 -2.71 -7.07 12.09
N GLU A 131 -2.57 -5.78 12.44
CA GLU A 131 -3.53 -4.75 12.07
C GLU A 131 -3.64 -4.56 10.55
N TRP A 132 -2.49 -4.47 9.87
CA TRP A 132 -2.39 -4.06 8.47
C TRP A 132 -2.13 -5.22 7.52
N CYS A 133 -1.23 -6.13 7.89
CA CYS A 133 -0.80 -7.27 7.08
C CYS A 133 -1.41 -8.60 7.55
N GLY A 134 -2.35 -8.58 8.50
CA GLY A 134 -2.97 -9.75 9.10
C GLY A 134 -3.98 -10.52 8.22
N GLN A 135 -4.00 -10.31 6.90
CA GLN A 135 -4.83 -11.08 5.99
C GLN A 135 -4.50 -12.59 6.10
N ARG A 136 -5.54 -13.44 6.13
CA ARG A 136 -5.39 -14.90 6.24
C ARG A 136 -5.45 -15.64 4.91
N GLY A 137 -5.72 -14.93 3.83
CA GLY A 137 -5.73 -15.45 2.46
C GLY A 137 -5.29 -14.39 1.47
N LYS A 138 -4.97 -14.82 0.25
CA LYS A 138 -4.57 -13.92 -0.84
C LYS A 138 -5.76 -13.08 -1.37
N PRO A 139 -5.52 -12.01 -2.13
CA PRO A 139 -6.60 -11.27 -2.79
C PRO A 139 -7.54 -12.17 -3.59
N GLY A 140 -8.83 -11.85 -3.57
CA GLY A 140 -9.88 -12.69 -4.15
C GLY A 140 -10.41 -13.81 -3.24
N SER A 141 -9.82 -14.03 -2.06
CA SER A 141 -10.31 -15.03 -1.07
C SER A 141 -11.28 -14.46 -0.02
N SER A 142 -11.69 -13.19 -0.15
CA SER A 142 -12.53 -12.47 0.83
C SER A 142 -11.92 -12.37 2.23
N GLN A 143 -10.60 -12.53 2.36
CA GLN A 143 -9.86 -12.31 3.60
C GLN A 143 -9.29 -10.90 3.61
N VAL A 144 -9.57 -10.15 4.68
CA VAL A 144 -9.21 -8.74 4.81
C VAL A 144 -8.41 -8.48 6.08
N ASN A 145 -7.69 -7.37 6.12
CA ASN A 145 -7.11 -6.88 7.38
C ASN A 145 -8.16 -6.21 8.27
N SER A 146 -7.74 -5.68 9.42
CA SER A 146 -8.63 -5.05 10.41
C SER A 146 -9.42 -3.84 9.87
N HIS A 147 -8.97 -3.28 8.74
CA HIS A 147 -9.56 -2.11 8.09
C HIS A 147 -10.39 -2.45 6.84
N GLY A 148 -10.55 -3.73 6.49
CA GLY A 148 -11.41 -4.19 5.39
C GLY A 148 -10.73 -4.29 4.01
N TYR A 149 -9.39 -4.21 3.95
CA TYR A 149 -8.65 -4.32 2.68
C TYR A 149 -8.08 -5.72 2.48
N GLU A 150 -8.25 -6.29 1.28
CA GLU A 150 -7.79 -7.65 0.95
C GLU A 150 -6.28 -7.77 0.74
N VAL A 151 -5.57 -6.64 0.65
CA VAL A 151 -4.11 -6.56 0.58
C VAL A 151 -3.61 -5.30 1.26
N HIS A 152 -2.39 -5.37 1.76
CA HIS A 152 -1.65 -4.24 2.31
C HIS A 152 -0.28 -4.11 1.65
N PHE A 153 0.13 -2.86 1.47
CA PHE A 153 1.39 -2.46 0.85
C PHE A 153 2.12 -1.48 1.78
N ASP A 154 3.15 -1.98 2.46
CA ASP A 154 3.98 -1.15 3.33
C ASP A 154 5.13 -0.55 2.50
N LEU A 155 5.12 0.77 2.34
CA LEU A 155 5.91 1.46 1.32
C LEU A 155 7.27 1.87 1.88
N GLN A 156 8.36 1.47 1.21
CA GLN A 156 9.72 1.85 1.62
C GLN A 156 9.87 3.37 1.59
N ASN A 157 10.33 3.95 2.69
CA ASN A 157 10.42 5.39 2.88
C ASN A 157 11.76 5.86 3.49
N HIS A 158 12.83 5.07 3.38
CA HIS A 158 14.17 5.40 3.89
C HIS A 158 14.63 6.85 3.58
N ASN A 159 14.40 7.33 2.36
CA ASN A 159 14.76 8.68 1.94
C ASN A 159 13.59 9.66 1.88
N GLY A 160 12.44 9.30 2.46
CA GLY A 160 11.23 10.11 2.39
C GLY A 160 10.55 10.09 1.01
N GLN A 161 10.83 9.10 0.15
CA GLN A 161 10.24 9.04 -1.19
C GLN A 161 8.71 8.91 -1.19
N VAL A 162 8.09 8.44 -0.11
CA VAL A 162 6.63 8.37 0.05
C VAL A 162 6.10 9.64 0.69
N VAL A 163 6.63 10.02 1.85
CA VAL A 163 6.08 11.15 2.63
C VAL A 163 6.46 12.51 2.05
N ASN A 164 7.72 12.68 1.64
CA ASN A 164 8.22 13.97 1.16
C ASN A 164 7.95 14.16 -0.33
N ASN A 165 8.23 13.14 -1.14
CA ASN A 165 8.15 13.27 -2.60
C ASN A 165 6.73 13.06 -3.15
N LEU A 166 5.97 12.10 -2.60
CA LEU A 166 4.60 11.83 -3.02
C LEU A 166 3.54 12.55 -2.16
N ASN A 167 3.91 13.02 -0.96
CA ASN A 167 2.96 13.53 0.04
C ASN A 167 1.90 12.49 0.43
N TRP A 168 2.32 11.24 0.57
CA TRP A 168 1.44 10.15 1.00
C TRP A 168 1.63 9.86 2.48
N ASP A 169 0.53 9.79 3.22
CA ASP A 169 0.49 9.42 4.63
C ASP A 169 -0.63 8.41 4.84
N ASN A 170 -0.28 7.13 4.71
CA ASN A 170 -1.17 5.96 4.87
C ASN A 170 -2.48 6.11 4.09
N ILE A 171 -2.34 6.40 2.81
CA ILE A 171 -3.46 6.68 1.91
C ILE A 171 -4.23 5.41 1.56
N GLU A 172 -5.53 5.56 1.31
CA GLU A 172 -6.34 4.53 0.67
C GLU A 172 -6.10 4.56 -0.84
N THR A 173 -5.93 3.38 -1.44
CA THR A 173 -5.66 3.24 -2.88
C THR A 173 -6.56 2.20 -3.50
N THR A 174 -6.84 2.35 -4.79
CA THR A 174 -7.11 1.18 -5.65
C THR A 174 -5.78 0.59 -6.13
N TRP A 175 -5.75 -0.72 -6.35
CA TRP A 175 -4.53 -1.40 -6.78
C TRP A 175 -4.77 -2.34 -7.98
N GLU A 176 -3.74 -2.52 -8.79
CA GLU A 176 -3.69 -3.50 -9.89
C GLU A 176 -2.25 -3.95 -10.13
N GLU A 177 -2.05 -5.22 -10.51
CA GLU A 177 -0.75 -5.68 -11.02
C GLU A 177 -0.50 -5.12 -12.42
N VAL A 178 0.73 -4.69 -12.68
CA VAL A 178 1.15 -4.12 -13.95
C VAL A 178 2.54 -4.62 -14.35
N GLY A 179 2.90 -4.44 -15.62
CA GLY A 179 4.29 -4.61 -16.05
C GLY A 179 5.20 -3.59 -15.36
N CYS A 180 6.34 -4.05 -14.85
CA CYS A 180 7.30 -3.16 -14.21
C CYS A 180 7.90 -2.15 -15.21
N PRO A 181 8.08 -0.89 -14.80
CA PRO A 181 8.98 0.07 -15.47
C PRO A 181 10.36 -0.55 -15.70
N GLY A 182 11.01 -0.19 -16.81
CA GLY A 182 12.25 -0.83 -17.25
C GLY A 182 13.39 -0.72 -16.23
N ASP A 183 13.48 0.39 -15.50
CA ASP A 183 14.43 0.61 -14.41
C ASP A 183 14.18 -0.33 -13.23
N LEU A 184 12.93 -0.45 -12.76
CA LEU A 184 12.58 -1.38 -11.66
C LEU A 184 12.78 -2.84 -12.06
N ALA A 185 12.43 -3.20 -13.30
CA ALA A 185 12.66 -4.54 -13.84
C ALA A 185 14.17 -4.87 -13.92
N ASN A 186 15.00 -3.91 -14.35
CA ASN A 186 16.45 -4.09 -14.41
C ASN A 186 17.09 -4.17 -13.01
N ASN A 187 16.54 -3.42 -12.05
CA ASN A 187 16.94 -3.51 -10.64
C ASN A 187 16.65 -4.90 -10.07
N TYR A 188 15.44 -5.43 -10.30
CA TYR A 188 15.05 -6.73 -9.77
C TYR A 188 15.93 -7.89 -10.26
N ARG A 189 16.48 -7.80 -11.48
CA ARG A 189 17.44 -8.81 -12.02
C ARG A 189 18.71 -8.98 -11.19
N GLN A 190 19.02 -8.05 -10.30
CA GLN A 190 20.17 -8.14 -9.40
C GLN A 190 19.82 -8.88 -8.09
N CYS A 191 18.54 -9.06 -7.79
CA CYS A 191 18.08 -9.71 -6.56
C CYS A 191 18.28 -11.23 -6.64
N GLU A 192 18.50 -11.86 -5.48
CA GLU A 192 18.74 -13.30 -5.38
C GLU A 192 17.53 -14.14 -5.84
N CYS A 193 16.31 -13.60 -5.70
CA CYS A 193 15.08 -14.32 -6.02
C CYS A 193 14.58 -14.14 -7.47
N HIS A 194 15.37 -13.55 -8.38
CA HIS A 194 14.98 -13.36 -9.78
C HIS A 194 14.97 -14.66 -10.60
#